data_AF-Q5YVQ8-F1
#
_entry.id   AF-Q5YVQ8-F1
#
_cell.length_a   1.000
_cell.length_b   1.000
_cell.length_c   1.000
_cell.angle_alpha   90.00
_cell.angle_beta   90.00
_cell.angle_gamma   90.00
#
_symmetry.space_group_name_H-M   'P 1'
#
loop_
_entity.id
_entity.type
_entity.pdbx_description
1 polymer ?
#
loop_
_entity_poly.entity_id
_entity_poly.type
_entity_poly.pdbx_seq_one_letter_code
_entity_poly.pdbx_strand_id
1 'polypeptide(L)'
;MFHDACGRNWNHGLPHYRCRYPSEYALANNLDHPTTVYLREDQLSGPIDSRLAEIFHPDRIEHSLTMLDDAQTDNMPAIESARRSLAEHDRKLSRYRAALEAGTDPALVADWTQQVQRERQATAAQLSALEAAQHSDQCMTKEEVHQLVTSLGGWSTY
;
A
#
# COMPACT_ATOMS: atom_id res chain seq x y z
N MET A 1 2.51 4.99 -3.31
CA MET A 1 2.27 6.45 -3.46
C MET A 1 3.50 7.05 -4.14
N PHE A 2 3.52 7.15 -5.47
CA PHE A 2 4.60 7.84 -6.18
C PHE A 2 4.45 9.33 -5.91
N HIS A 3 5.43 9.96 -5.27
CA HIS A 3 5.45 11.40 -5.15
C HIS A 3 5.59 12.00 -6.56
N ASP A 4 4.64 12.85 -6.97
CA ASP A 4 4.68 13.68 -8.19
C ASP A 4 5.93 14.59 -8.28
N ALA A 5 6.77 14.57 -7.24
CA ALA A 5 8.02 15.28 -7.10
C ALA A 5 9.24 14.58 -7.72
N CYS A 6 9.15 13.28 -8.05
CA CYS A 6 10.26 12.52 -8.64
C CYS A 6 10.02 12.31 -10.14
N GLY A 7 10.73 13.06 -10.98
CA GLY A 7 10.58 13.02 -12.44
C GLY A 7 11.91 12.78 -13.14
N ARG A 8 11.90 11.99 -14.22
CA ARG A 8 13.05 11.82 -15.11
C ARG A 8 13.17 13.05 -16.03
N ASN A 9 14.35 13.66 -16.09
CA ASN A 9 14.63 14.83 -16.93
C ASN A 9 15.96 14.64 -17.68
N TRP A 10 16.07 15.21 -18.87
CA TRP A 10 17.30 15.29 -19.64
C TRP A 10 18.06 16.56 -19.27
N ASN A 11 19.31 16.42 -18.81
CA ASN A 11 20.19 17.55 -18.53
C ASN A 11 21.58 17.27 -19.15
N HIS A 12 22.12 18.25 -19.88
CA HIS A 12 23.38 18.13 -20.63
C HIS A 12 23.49 16.86 -21.50
N GLY A 13 22.37 16.46 -22.13
CA GLY A 13 22.33 15.27 -23.00
C GLY A 13 22.28 13.93 -22.26
N LEU A 14 22.18 13.92 -20.93
CA LEU A 14 22.12 12.70 -20.11
C LEU A 14 20.84 12.65 -19.27
N PRO A 15 20.29 11.46 -19.02
CA PRO A 15 19.12 11.31 -18.17
C PRO A 15 19.48 11.46 -16.69
N HIS A 16 18.63 12.19 -15.97
CA HIS A 16 18.75 12.45 -14.55
C HIS A 16 17.41 12.20 -13.84
N TYR A 17 17.48 11.65 -12.64
CA TYR A 17 16.39 11.71 -11.68
C TYR A 17 16.43 13.05 -10.95
N ARG A 18 15.27 13.71 -10.89
CA ARG A 18 15.12 14.97 -10.18
C ARG A 18 14.23 14.75 -8.97
N CYS A 19 14.76 15.06 -7.79
CA CYS A 19 13.97 15.25 -6.58
C CYS A 19 13.72 16.75 -6.40
N ARG A 20 12.45 17.16 -6.33
CA ARG A 20 12.06 18.52 -5.96
C ARG A 20 11.24 18.49 -4.68
N TYR A 21 11.71 19.19 -3.65
CA TYR A 21 11.06 19.17 -2.35
C TYR A 21 10.72 20.60 -1.89
N PRO A 22 9.47 20.89 -1.44
CA PRO A 22 9.15 22.21 -0.89
C PRO A 22 9.96 22.48 0.37
N SER A 23 10.55 23.68 0.46
CA SER A 23 11.38 24.09 1.60
C SER A 23 10.61 24.09 2.93
N GLU A 24 9.32 24.38 2.89
CA GLU A 24 8.41 24.38 4.05
C GLU A 24 8.30 22.99 4.70
N TYR A 25 8.34 21.93 3.89
CA TYR A 25 8.26 20.55 4.38
C TYR A 25 9.60 20.07 4.96
N ALA A 26 10.74 20.46 4.34
CA ALA A 26 12.07 20.12 4.85
C ALA A 26 12.31 20.71 6.24
N LEU A 27 11.85 21.94 6.47
CA LEU A 27 11.92 22.60 7.78
C LEU A 27 11.03 21.90 8.82
N ALA A 28 9.82 21.49 8.44
CA ALA A 28 8.88 20.80 9.34
C ALA A 28 9.34 19.38 9.73
N ASN A 29 10.16 18.73 8.90
CA ASN A 29 10.59 17.34 9.10
C ASN A 29 12.09 17.20 9.42
N ASN A 30 12.78 18.31 9.70
CA ASN A 30 14.22 18.35 10.02
C ASN A 30 15.11 17.59 9.01
N LEU A 31 14.78 17.68 7.72
CA LEU A 31 15.54 17.02 6.67
C LEU A 31 16.62 17.98 6.14
N ASP A 32 17.89 17.57 6.24
CA ASP A 32 19.00 18.27 5.60
C ASP A 32 19.06 17.88 4.12
N HIS A 33 18.18 18.50 3.31
CA HIS A 33 18.02 18.19 1.90
C HIS A 33 17.86 19.49 1.06
N PRO A 34 18.67 19.69 0.00
CA PRO A 34 18.54 20.85 -0.88
C PRO A 34 17.18 20.93 -1.59
N THR A 35 16.72 22.12 -1.97
CA THR A 35 15.41 22.33 -2.62
C THR A 35 15.25 21.55 -3.93
N THR A 36 16.34 21.31 -4.65
CA THR A 36 16.34 20.43 -5.82
C THR A 36 17.66 19.70 -5.91
N VAL A 37 17.59 18.38 -6.09
CA VAL A 37 18.75 17.50 -6.30
C VAL A 37 18.58 16.80 -7.64
N TYR A 38 19.67 16.76 -8.40
CA TYR A 38 19.77 16.01 -9.66
C TYR A 38 20.74 14.85 -9.46
N LEU A 39 20.25 13.64 -9.68
CA LEU A 39 21.05 12.43 -9.65
C LEU A 39 21.12 11.87 -11.06
N ARG A 40 22.33 11.65 -11.58
CA ARG A 40 22.53 11.00 -12.88
C ARG A 40 22.03 9.56 -12.82
N GLU A 41 21.24 9.16 -13.82
CA GLU A 41 20.69 7.81 -13.88
C GLU A 41 21.79 6.75 -14.01
N ASP A 42 22.83 7.01 -14.81
CA ASP A 42 23.92 6.06 -15.06
C ASP A 42 24.87 5.85 -13.86
N GLN A 43 24.87 6.75 -12.89
CA GLN A 43 25.58 6.57 -11.61
C GLN A 43 24.79 5.68 -10.64
N LEU A 44 23.49 5.53 -10.86
CA LEU A 44 22.59 4.81 -9.98
C LEU A 44 22.24 3.42 -10.52
N SER A 45 21.99 3.30 -11.83
CA SER A 45 21.51 2.06 -12.44
C SER A 45 22.49 0.91 -12.25
N GLY A 46 23.79 1.12 -12.53
CA GLY A 46 24.81 0.07 -12.38
C GLY A 46 24.88 -0.54 -10.97
N PRO A 47 25.03 0.26 -9.90
CA PRO A 47 25.00 -0.24 -8.52
C PRO A 47 23.69 -0.93 -8.13
N ILE A 48 22.53 -0.40 -8.57
CA ILE A 48 21.24 -1.03 -8.31
C ILE A 48 21.18 -2.39 -9.01
N ASP A 49 21.48 -2.46 -10.30
CA ASP A 49 21.44 -3.69 -11.10
C ASP A 49 22.38 -4.75 -10.54
N SER A 50 23.58 -4.36 -10.12
CA SER A 50 24.56 -5.27 -9.49
C SER A 50 24.04 -5.84 -8.17
N ARG A 51 23.42 -4.98 -7.34
CA ARG A 51 22.89 -5.41 -6.05
C ARG A 51 21.66 -6.31 -6.22
N LEU A 52 20.79 -5.96 -7.16
CA LEU A 52 19.67 -6.77 -7.58
C LEU A 52 20.17 -8.16 -8.02
N ALA A 53 21.14 -8.22 -8.94
CA ALA A 53 21.75 -9.47 -9.41
C ALA A 53 22.30 -10.35 -8.27
N GLU A 54 22.90 -9.75 -7.25
CA GLU A 54 23.37 -10.49 -6.07
C GLU A 54 22.22 -11.09 -5.25
N ILE A 55 21.13 -10.35 -5.07
CA ILE A 55 19.95 -10.80 -4.30
C ILE A 55 19.27 -11.98 -5.01
N PHE A 56 19.16 -11.95 -6.35
CA PHE A 56 18.50 -13.01 -7.12
C PHE A 56 19.49 -13.91 -7.87
N HIS A 57 20.71 -14.02 -7.34
CA HIS A 57 21.70 -14.96 -7.85
C HIS A 57 21.13 -16.39 -7.81
N PRO A 58 21.39 -17.24 -8.82
CA PRO A 58 20.83 -18.60 -8.89
C PRO A 58 20.99 -19.41 -7.60
N ASP A 59 22.14 -19.31 -6.95
CA ASP A 59 22.41 -20.03 -5.68
C ASP A 59 21.58 -19.55 -4.48
N ARG A 60 20.95 -18.37 -4.55
CA ARG A 60 20.18 -17.75 -3.46
C ARG A 60 18.73 -17.44 -3.83
N ILE A 61 18.31 -17.71 -5.07
CA ILE A 61 17.00 -17.31 -5.57
C ILE A 61 15.87 -17.86 -4.71
N GLU A 62 15.92 -19.13 -4.30
CA GLU A 62 14.92 -19.74 -3.42
C GLU A 62 14.79 -19.02 -2.07
N HIS A 63 15.92 -18.62 -1.47
CA HIS A 63 15.92 -17.87 -0.21
C HIS A 63 15.28 -16.49 -0.40
N SER A 64 15.64 -15.78 -1.47
CA SER A 64 15.08 -14.48 -1.79
C SER A 64 13.58 -14.55 -2.11
N LEU A 65 13.13 -15.60 -2.79
CA LEU A 65 11.70 -15.84 -3.04
C LEU A 65 10.93 -16.10 -1.74
N THR A 66 11.48 -16.89 -0.82
CA THR A 66 10.88 -17.08 0.51
C THR A 66 10.82 -15.78 1.30
N MET A 67 11.89 -14.96 1.28
CA MET A 67 11.87 -13.66 1.94
C MET A 67 10.82 -12.70 1.35
N LEU A 68 10.60 -12.75 0.03
CA LEU A 68 9.55 -11.97 -0.61
C LEU A 68 8.17 -12.47 -0.22
N ASP A 69 7.95 -13.79 -0.17
CA ASP A 69 6.70 -14.42 0.26
C ASP A 69 6.37 -14.07 1.72
N ASP A 70 7.34 -14.21 2.63
CA ASP A 70 7.21 -13.88 4.06
C ASP A 70 6.93 -12.38 4.29
N ALA A 71 7.41 -11.51 3.39
CA ALA A 71 7.16 -10.06 3.47
C ALA A 71 5.76 -9.68 2.98
N GLN A 72 5.03 -10.57 2.29
CA GLN A 72 3.66 -10.30 1.88
C GLN A 72 2.75 -10.28 3.11
N THR A 73 2.05 -9.16 3.32
CA THR A 73 1.11 -9.05 4.43
C THR A 73 -0.21 -9.71 4.04
N ASP A 74 -0.54 -10.84 4.66
CA ASP A 74 -1.88 -11.42 4.53
C ASP A 74 -2.91 -10.56 5.28
N ASN A 75 -3.59 -9.70 4.53
CA ASN A 75 -4.66 -8.85 5.04
C ASN A 75 -6.02 -9.59 5.15
N MET A 76 -6.11 -10.87 4.77
CA MET A 76 -7.38 -11.61 4.75
C MET A 76 -8.07 -11.69 6.11
N PRO A 77 -7.39 -12.01 7.22
CA PRO A 77 -8.04 -12.03 8.53
C PRO A 77 -8.63 -10.66 8.93
N ALA A 78 -7.95 -9.57 8.57
CA ALA A 78 -8.41 -8.21 8.85
C ALA A 78 -9.63 -7.84 8.00
N ILE A 79 -9.64 -8.22 6.72
CA ILE A 79 -10.76 -8.03 5.79
C ILE A 79 -12.00 -8.80 6.26
N GLU A 80 -11.84 -10.07 6.64
CA GLU A 80 -12.93 -10.88 7.17
C GLU A 80 -13.50 -10.31 8.47
N SER A 81 -12.63 -9.83 9.36
CA SER A 81 -13.04 -9.16 10.59
C SER A 81 -13.87 -7.91 10.31
N ALA A 82 -13.41 -7.03 9.40
CA ALA A 82 -14.11 -5.81 9.02
C ALA A 82 -15.48 -6.11 8.36
N ARG A 83 -15.56 -7.14 7.51
CA ARG A 83 -16.84 -7.63 6.93
C ARG A 83 -17.81 -8.10 8.01
N ARG A 84 -17.33 -8.83 9.01
CA ARG A 84 -18.15 -9.30 10.14
C ARG A 84 -18.67 -8.13 10.96
N SER A 85 -17.82 -7.15 11.26
CA SER A 85 -18.22 -5.92 11.95
C SER A 85 -19.28 -5.17 11.16
N LEU A 86 -19.11 -4.98 9.85
CA LEU A 86 -20.10 -4.30 9.00
C LEU A 86 -21.49 -4.97 9.08
N ALA A 87 -21.53 -6.30 8.99
CA ALA A 87 -22.77 -7.07 9.16
C ALA A 87 -23.40 -6.91 10.55
N GLU A 88 -22.60 -6.74 11.60
CA GLU A 88 -23.10 -6.46 12.94
C GLU A 88 -23.76 -5.07 13.04
N HIS A 89 -23.14 -4.04 12.44
CA HIS A 89 -23.73 -2.70 12.38
C HIS A 89 -25.06 -2.72 11.62
N ASP A 90 -25.14 -3.42 10.48
CA ASP A 90 -26.38 -3.57 9.71
C ASP A 90 -27.49 -4.26 10.53
N ARG A 91 -27.14 -5.28 11.32
CA ARG A 91 -28.08 -5.93 12.26
C ARG A 91 -28.53 -4.99 13.39
N LYS A 92 -27.66 -4.11 13.90
CA LYS A 92 -28.03 -3.09 14.90
C LYS A 92 -29.02 -2.09 14.30
N LEU A 93 -28.75 -1.58 13.10
CA LEU A 93 -29.64 -0.65 12.39
C LEU A 93 -31.02 -1.26 12.13
N SER A 94 -31.07 -2.53 11.70
CA SER A 94 -32.35 -3.24 11.51
C SER A 94 -33.15 -3.38 12.82
N ARG A 95 -32.48 -3.61 13.95
CA ARG A 95 -33.13 -3.69 15.27
C ARG A 95 -33.65 -2.34 15.73
N TYR A 96 -32.90 -1.26 15.51
CA TYR A 96 -33.35 0.10 15.83
C TYR A 96 -34.56 0.52 15.00
N ARG A 97 -34.61 0.13 13.72
CA ARG A 97 -35.80 0.33 12.88
C ARG A 97 -37.02 -0.40 13.45
N ALA A 98 -36.88 -1.67 13.82
CA ALA A 98 -37.98 -2.44 14.42
C ALA A 98 -38.44 -1.83 15.76
N ALA A 99 -37.51 -1.32 16.58
CA ALA A 99 -37.83 -0.64 17.83
C ALA A 99 -38.62 0.66 17.61
N LEU A 100 -38.27 1.43 16.56
CA LEU A 100 -39.02 2.63 16.16
C LEU A 100 -40.44 2.27 15.71
N GLU A 101 -40.59 1.23 14.88
CA GLU A 101 -41.88 0.72 14.43
C GLU A 101 -42.75 0.21 15.60
N ALA A 102 -42.11 -0.29 16.67
CA ALA A 102 -42.77 -0.72 17.91
C ALA A 102 -43.12 0.44 18.88
N GLY A 103 -42.82 1.69 18.52
CA GLY A 103 -43.20 2.88 19.32
C GLY A 103 -42.16 3.31 20.36
N THR A 104 -40.89 2.92 20.21
CA THR A 104 -39.78 3.48 21.02
C THR A 104 -39.62 4.97 20.74
N ASP A 105 -39.12 5.73 21.73
CA ASP A 105 -38.83 7.17 21.58
C ASP A 105 -37.98 7.46 20.32
N PRO A 106 -38.54 8.17 19.33
CA PRO A 106 -37.84 8.49 18.09
C PRO A 106 -36.54 9.27 18.28
N ALA A 107 -36.45 10.14 19.31
CA ALA A 107 -35.26 10.96 19.54
C ALA A 107 -34.06 10.10 19.96
N LEU A 108 -34.30 9.13 20.83
CA LEU A 108 -33.29 8.20 21.31
C LEU A 108 -32.86 7.19 20.22
N VAL A 109 -33.80 6.74 19.37
CA VAL A 109 -33.45 5.90 18.22
C VAL A 109 -32.63 6.66 17.18
N ALA A 110 -32.92 7.95 16.95
CA ALA A 110 -32.18 8.78 16.01
C ALA A 110 -30.70 8.95 16.43
N ASP A 111 -30.44 9.20 17.71
CA ASP A 111 -29.07 9.34 18.24
C ASP A 111 -28.25 8.04 18.07
N TRP A 112 -28.81 6.90 18.48
CA TRP A 112 -28.15 5.59 18.29
C TRP A 112 -27.93 5.24 16.82
N THR A 113 -28.91 5.57 15.97
CA THR A 113 -28.79 5.37 14.52
C THR A 113 -27.63 6.19 13.96
N GLN A 114 -27.51 7.45 14.36
CA GLN A 114 -26.41 8.31 13.92
C GLN A 114 -25.05 7.74 14.36
N GLN A 115 -24.94 7.29 15.61
CA GLN A 115 -23.71 6.70 16.13
C GLN A 115 -23.31 5.44 15.33
N VAL A 116 -24.23 4.48 15.17
CA VAL A 116 -23.95 3.24 14.43
C VAL A 116 -23.67 3.50 12.95
N GLN A 117 -24.29 4.50 12.34
CA GLN A 117 -23.97 4.91 10.97
C GLN A 117 -22.54 5.44 10.85
N ARG A 118 -22.05 6.24 11.80
CA ARG A 118 -20.65 6.70 11.82
C ARG A 118 -19.68 5.54 11.95
N GLU A 119 -19.94 4.61 12.87
CA GLU A 119 -19.11 3.41 13.07
C GLU A 119 -19.09 2.52 11.82
N ARG A 120 -20.25 2.33 11.19
CA ARG A 120 -20.38 1.59 9.93
C ARG A 120 -19.60 2.27 8.79
N GLN A 121 -19.67 3.60 8.67
CA GLN A 121 -18.91 4.34 7.67
C GLN A 121 -17.40 4.20 7.89
N ALA A 122 -16.92 4.31 9.13
CA ALA A 122 -15.51 4.11 9.47
C ALA A 122 -15.06 2.68 9.14
N THR A 123 -15.86 1.67 9.50
CA THR A 123 -15.58 0.25 9.19
C THR A 123 -15.56 0.00 7.68
N ALA A 124 -16.48 0.60 6.92
CA ALA A 124 -16.53 0.48 5.47
C ALA A 124 -15.31 1.13 4.79
N ALA A 125 -14.88 2.30 5.27
CA ALA A 125 -13.66 2.95 4.80
C ALA A 125 -12.42 2.10 5.09
N GLN A 126 -12.33 1.51 6.29
CA GLN A 126 -11.25 0.60 6.65
C GLN A 126 -11.24 -0.65 5.75
N LEU A 127 -12.41 -1.27 5.51
CA LEU A 127 -12.52 -2.42 4.62
C LEU A 127 -12.05 -2.08 3.20
N SER A 128 -12.52 -0.94 2.66
CA SER A 128 -12.10 -0.49 1.34
C SER A 128 -10.59 -0.24 1.25
N ALA A 129 -9.96 0.29 2.31
CA ALA A 129 -8.52 0.50 2.36
C ALA A 129 -7.75 -0.82 2.41
N LEU A 130 -8.23 -1.80 3.19
CA LEU A 130 -7.64 -3.13 3.27
C LEU A 130 -7.76 -3.90 1.95
N GLU A 131 -8.93 -3.87 1.32
CA GLU A 131 -9.15 -4.50 0.01
C GLU A 131 -8.28 -3.83 -1.07
N ALA A 132 -8.15 -2.50 -1.05
CA ALA A 132 -7.26 -1.79 -1.97
C ALA A 132 -5.79 -2.18 -1.76
N ALA A 133 -5.33 -2.29 -0.50
CA ALA A 133 -3.97 -2.73 -0.17
C ALA A 133 -3.72 -4.18 -0.63
N GLN A 134 -4.67 -5.08 -0.42
CA GLN A 134 -4.56 -6.47 -0.88
C GLN A 134 -4.53 -6.58 -2.40
N HIS A 135 -5.29 -5.74 -3.11
CA HIS A 135 -5.30 -5.73 -4.57
C HIS A 135 -4.02 -5.11 -5.16
N SER A 136 -3.41 -4.13 -4.49
CA SER A 136 -2.10 -3.60 -4.90
C SER A 136 -0.97 -4.58 -4.60
N ASP A 137 -1.09 -5.30 -3.49
CA ASP A 137 -0.18 -6.37 -3.07
C ASP A 137 -0.72 -7.71 -3.56
N GLN A 138 -1.20 -7.80 -4.81
CA GLN A 138 -1.70 -9.05 -5.36
C GLN A 138 -0.63 -10.11 -5.15
N CYS A 139 -0.85 -10.93 -4.12
CA CYS A 139 0.15 -11.81 -3.56
C CYS A 139 0.59 -12.73 -4.69
N MET A 140 1.78 -12.47 -5.22
CA MET A 140 2.34 -13.31 -6.25
C MET A 140 2.70 -14.61 -5.56
N THR A 141 2.12 -15.71 -6.04
CA THR A 141 2.54 -17.05 -5.64
C THR A 141 4.03 -17.20 -5.86
N LYS A 142 4.69 -18.07 -5.09
CA LYS A 142 6.12 -18.33 -5.23
C LYS A 142 6.50 -18.64 -6.69
N GLU A 143 5.64 -19.37 -7.39
CA GLU A 143 5.78 -19.69 -8.82
C GLU A 143 5.66 -18.45 -9.71
N GLU A 144 4.72 -17.54 -9.44
CA GLU A 144 4.59 -16.27 -10.17
C GLU A 144 5.79 -15.35 -9.94
N VAL A 145 6.30 -15.26 -8.70
CA VAL A 145 7.52 -14.49 -8.41
C VAL A 145 8.71 -15.12 -9.14
N HIS A 146 8.84 -16.46 -9.11
CA HIS A 146 9.90 -17.17 -9.83
C HIS A 146 9.81 -16.93 -11.34
N GLN A 147 8.61 -17.01 -11.93
CA GLN A 147 8.39 -16.73 -13.35
C GLN A 147 8.73 -15.28 -13.70
N LEU A 148 8.34 -14.31 -12.87
CA LEU A 148 8.67 -12.91 -13.10
C LEU A 148 10.18 -12.67 -13.06
N VAL A 149 10.87 -13.15 -12.04
CA VAL A 149 12.35 -13.05 -11.93
C VAL A 149 13.04 -13.73 -13.12
N THR A 150 12.56 -14.89 -13.54
CA THR A 150 13.09 -15.61 -14.70
C THR A 150 12.81 -14.83 -16.01
N SER A 151 11.62 -14.26 -16.16
CA SER A 151 11.21 -13.50 -17.35
C SER A 151 11.97 -12.18 -17.53
N LEU A 152 12.43 -11.59 -16.42
CA LEU A 152 13.33 -10.44 -16.40
C LEU A 152 14.77 -10.81 -16.79
N GLY A 153 14.97 -12.02 -17.30
CA GLY A 153 16.21 -12.55 -17.85
C GLY A 153 16.94 -13.53 -16.93
N GLY A 154 16.46 -13.69 -15.68
CA GLY A 154 17.33 -14.00 -14.56
C GLY A 154 18.39 -12.90 -14.45
N TRP A 155 18.64 -12.34 -13.27
CA TRP A 155 19.70 -11.34 -13.15
C TRP A 155 21.11 -11.96 -13.20
N SER A 156 21.25 -13.01 -14.01
CA SER A 156 22.47 -13.65 -14.45
C SER A 156 23.18 -12.71 -15.42
N THR A 157 23.84 -11.70 -14.86
CA THR A 157 24.89 -11.01 -15.60
C THR A 157 26.14 -11.88 -15.50
N TYR A 158 26.45 -12.58 -16.61
CA TYR A 158 27.71 -13.27 -16.97
C TYR A 158 28.61 -13.85 -15.87
#